data_AF-A0A0Q6RQ29-F1
#
_entry.id   AF-A0A0Q6RQ29-F1
#
_cell.length_a   1.000
_cell.length_b   1.000
_cell.length_c   1.000
_cell.angle_alpha   90.00
_cell.angle_beta   90.00
_cell.angle_gamma   90.00
#
_symmetry.space_group_name_H-M   'P 1'
#
loop_
_entity.id
_entity.type
_entity.pdbx_description
1 polymer ?
#
loop_
_entity_poly.entity_id
_entity_poly.type
_entity_poly.pdbx_seq_one_letter_code
_entity_poly.pdbx_strand_id
1 'polypeptide(L)'
;MDFMRMLKSFEEFLYEVVSWMVFYPITLWRTIRHPGAMMRYADVELSDDASEQYTDTLSPPLFLVITLFLAHGLELSFSRMEAPWIRPSLLASDSNLILFRAIAYSVFPLLMAVKILRKRGTPIDRSSLRPPFYSQCYVAAPFALGISVASLLVRIGQDMTQLAGFAALAVVTVWYATIETRWFRADLKISTLRAFTMVIATILQGAVIVVMCAIPIVLGTAPGSA
;
A
#
# COMPACT_ATOMS: atom_id res chain seq x y z
N MET A 1 -39.04 5.95 3.78
CA MET A 1 -38.23 6.01 5.03
C MET A 1 -36.76 6.23 4.66
N ASP A 2 -36.51 7.10 3.68
CA ASP A 2 -35.27 7.03 2.89
C ASP A 2 -34.44 8.30 2.97
N PHE A 3 -35.07 9.46 3.08
CA PHE A 3 -34.33 10.72 3.14
C PHE A 3 -33.62 10.93 4.48
N MET A 4 -34.30 10.69 5.61
CA MET A 4 -33.68 10.86 6.95
C MET A 4 -32.54 9.87 7.21
N ARG A 5 -32.65 8.65 6.67
CA ARG A 5 -31.57 7.64 6.72
C ARG A 5 -30.40 8.01 5.80
N MET A 6 -30.69 8.52 4.59
CA MET A 6 -29.65 9.03 3.68
C MET A 6 -28.90 10.21 4.30
N LEU A 7 -29.62 11.14 4.92
CA LEU A 7 -29.01 12.29 5.60
C LEU A 7 -28.13 11.85 6.76
N LYS A 8 -28.61 10.94 7.60
CA LYS A 8 -27.81 10.39 8.70
C LYS A 8 -26.56 9.64 8.21
N SER A 9 -26.68 8.84 7.16
CA SER A 9 -25.53 8.16 6.55
C SER A 9 -24.54 9.14 5.94
N PHE A 10 -25.00 10.28 5.41
CA PHE A 10 -24.15 11.34 4.91
C PHE A 10 -23.43 12.08 6.04
N GLU A 11 -24.11 12.37 7.14
CA GLU A 11 -23.50 12.94 8.35
C GLU A 11 -22.43 12.02 8.93
N GLU A 12 -22.72 10.72 9.04
CA GLU A 12 -21.76 9.69 9.48
C GLU A 12 -20.55 9.62 8.54
N PHE A 13 -20.79 9.63 7.22
CA PHE A 13 -19.71 9.65 6.22
C PHE A 13 -18.87 10.92 6.29
N LEU A 14 -19.49 12.09 6.45
CA LEU A 14 -18.77 13.35 6.59
C LEU A 14 -17.92 13.37 7.85
N TYR A 15 -18.48 12.92 8.98
CA TYR A 15 -17.74 12.79 10.23
C TYR A 15 -16.53 11.87 10.03
N GLU A 16 -16.72 10.73 9.37
CA GLU A 16 -15.65 9.79 9.03
C GLU A 16 -14.56 10.44 8.17
N VAL A 17 -14.91 11.14 7.09
CA VAL A 17 -13.95 11.82 6.22
C VAL A 17 -13.19 12.93 6.94
N VAL A 18 -13.86 13.72 7.79
CA VAL A 18 -13.21 14.78 8.57
C VAL A 18 -12.28 14.18 9.62
N SER A 19 -12.68 13.07 10.26
CA SER A 19 -11.86 12.38 11.27
C SER A 19 -10.54 11.88 10.68
N TRP A 20 -10.53 11.52 9.39
CA TRP A 20 -9.30 11.10 8.69
C TRP A 20 -8.22 12.19 8.69
N MET A 21 -8.57 13.48 8.78
CA MET A 21 -7.58 14.57 8.91
C MET A 21 -6.72 14.41 10.17
N VAL A 22 -7.26 13.79 11.22
CA VAL A 22 -6.58 13.52 12.49
C VAL A 22 -5.99 12.11 12.50
N PHE A 23 -6.80 11.10 12.13
CA PHE A 23 -6.38 9.70 12.24
C PHE A 23 -5.36 9.29 11.18
N TYR A 24 -5.37 9.88 9.98
CA TYR A 24 -4.36 9.60 8.96
C TYR A 24 -2.93 9.93 9.43
N PRO A 25 -2.60 11.17 9.84
CA PRO A 25 -1.24 11.49 10.27
C PRO A 25 -0.82 10.72 11.52
N ILE A 26 -1.74 10.43 12.45
CA ILE A 26 -1.47 9.59 13.61
C ILE A 26 -1.12 8.17 13.17
N THR A 27 -1.93 7.56 12.30
CA THR A 27 -1.72 6.20 11.79
C THR A 27 -0.40 6.10 11.03
N LEU A 28 -0.11 7.07 10.16
CA LEU A 28 1.15 7.15 9.41
C LEU A 28 2.35 7.26 10.35
N TRP A 29 2.29 8.15 11.33
CA TRP A 29 3.38 8.36 12.30
C TRP A 29 3.63 7.11 13.14
N ARG A 30 2.57 6.51 13.70
CA ARG A 30 2.67 5.26 14.48
C ARG A 30 3.25 4.12 13.63
N THR A 31 2.83 4.02 12.37
CA THR A 31 3.34 3.00 11.43
C THR A 31 4.82 3.19 11.10
N ILE A 32 5.27 4.42 10.87
CA ILE A 32 6.69 4.69 10.57
C ILE A 32 7.56 4.43 11.81
N ARG A 33 7.11 4.84 13.00
CA ARG A 33 7.88 4.74 14.25
C ARG A 33 7.85 3.35 14.86
N HIS A 34 6.72 2.65 14.78
CA HIS A 34 6.48 1.37 15.43
C HIS A 34 5.78 0.37 14.48
N PRO A 35 6.36 0.06 13.31
CA PRO A 35 5.70 -0.74 12.28
C PRO A 35 5.29 -2.13 12.77
N GLY A 36 6.18 -2.85 13.47
CA GLY A 36 5.85 -4.17 14.00
C GLY A 36 4.77 -4.17 15.08
N ALA A 37 4.61 -3.06 15.82
CA ALA A 37 3.51 -2.91 16.77
C ALA A 37 2.18 -2.70 16.04
N MET A 38 2.17 -1.86 14.99
CA MET A 38 1.00 -1.62 14.15
C MET A 38 0.55 -2.88 13.40
N MET A 39 1.50 -3.67 12.89
CA MET A 39 1.19 -4.95 12.26
C MET A 39 0.48 -5.90 13.23
N ARG A 40 0.97 -6.02 14.48
CA ARG A 40 0.33 -6.86 15.49
C ARG A 40 -0.99 -6.28 16.01
N TYR A 41 -1.08 -4.95 16.11
CA TYR A 41 -2.31 -4.25 16.44
C TYR A 41 -3.43 -4.60 15.43
N ALA A 42 -3.11 -4.66 14.13
CA ALA A 42 -4.08 -5.06 13.10
C ALA A 42 -4.70 -6.45 13.33
N ASP A 43 -3.88 -7.41 13.77
CA ASP A 43 -4.32 -8.78 14.04
C ASP A 43 -5.23 -8.86 15.28
N VAL A 44 -4.90 -8.09 16.33
CA VAL A 44 -5.67 -8.04 17.58
C VAL A 44 -7.02 -7.38 17.35
N GLU A 45 -7.04 -6.24 16.65
CA GLU A 45 -8.27 -5.47 16.48
C GLU A 45 -9.34 -6.17 15.64
N LEU A 46 -8.94 -7.14 14.82
CA LEU A 46 -9.89 -7.97 14.08
C LEU A 46 -10.67 -8.95 14.97
N SER A 47 -10.21 -9.16 16.21
CA SER A 47 -10.92 -9.99 17.20
C SER A 47 -11.94 -9.22 18.02
N ASP A 48 -11.94 -7.88 17.94
CA ASP A 48 -12.90 -7.03 18.64
C ASP A 48 -14.23 -6.96 17.89
N ASP A 49 -15.27 -6.49 18.59
CA ASP A 49 -16.57 -6.22 17.99
C ASP A 49 -16.44 -5.17 16.87
N ALA A 50 -17.22 -5.35 15.79
CA ALA A 50 -17.08 -4.55 14.57
C ALA A 50 -17.16 -3.01 14.80
N SER A 51 -17.86 -2.56 15.83
CA SER A 51 -17.96 -1.15 16.22
C SER A 51 -16.77 -0.61 17.00
N GLU A 52 -15.97 -1.50 17.59
CA GLU A 52 -14.79 -1.16 18.40
C GLU A 52 -13.48 -1.30 17.63
N GLN A 53 -13.53 -1.91 16.44
CA GLN A 53 -12.34 -2.09 15.59
C GLN A 53 -11.80 -0.75 15.10
N TYR A 54 -10.50 -0.53 15.29
CA TYR A 54 -9.76 0.61 14.75
C TYR A 54 -10.31 1.97 15.19
N THR A 55 -10.70 2.12 16.47
CA THR A 55 -11.20 3.40 17.00
C THR A 55 -10.11 4.48 17.11
N ASP A 56 -8.86 4.06 17.33
CA ASP A 56 -7.72 4.96 17.54
C ASP A 56 -6.89 5.23 16.26
N THR A 57 -7.18 4.54 15.15
CA THR A 57 -6.40 4.60 13.90
C THR A 57 -7.27 4.31 12.69
N LEU A 58 -6.78 4.56 11.47
CA LEU A 58 -7.49 4.10 10.27
C LEU A 58 -7.38 2.58 10.13
N SER A 59 -8.45 1.95 9.65
CA SER A 59 -8.39 0.53 9.27
C SER A 59 -7.31 0.32 8.20
N PRO A 60 -6.55 -0.79 8.24
CA PRO A 60 -5.34 -0.94 7.42
C PRO A 60 -5.57 -0.82 5.90
N PRO A 61 -6.60 -1.46 5.30
CA PRO A 61 -6.87 -1.29 3.87
C PRO A 61 -7.27 0.14 3.50
N LEU A 62 -8.07 0.80 4.35
CA LEU A 62 -8.48 2.19 4.15
C LEU A 62 -7.28 3.14 4.22
N PHE A 63 -6.40 2.93 5.19
CA PHE A 63 -5.14 3.67 5.33
C PHE A 63 -4.30 3.59 4.05
N LEU A 64 -4.09 2.38 3.51
CA LEU A 64 -3.38 2.19 2.24
C LEU A 64 -4.03 2.95 1.08
N VAL A 65 -5.35 2.84 0.94
CA VAL A 65 -6.09 3.52 -0.13
C VAL A 65 -5.95 5.04 -0.01
N ILE A 66 -6.19 5.62 1.17
CA ILE A 66 -6.03 7.07 1.41
C ILE A 66 -4.60 7.51 1.12
N THR A 67 -3.59 6.75 1.55
CA THR A 67 -2.19 7.04 1.25
C THR A 67 -1.92 7.10 -0.25
N LEU A 68 -2.49 6.18 -1.03
CA LEU A 68 -2.34 6.18 -2.49
C LEU A 68 -3.04 7.37 -3.15
N PHE A 69 -4.22 7.74 -2.66
CA PHE A 69 -4.92 8.96 -3.12
C PHE A 69 -4.06 10.20 -2.84
N LEU A 70 -3.50 10.33 -1.64
CA LEU A 70 -2.62 11.46 -1.29
C LEU A 70 -1.33 11.47 -2.11
N ALA A 71 -0.71 10.32 -2.32
CA ALA A 71 0.47 10.19 -3.17
C ALA A 71 0.18 10.59 -4.61
N HIS A 72 -0.99 10.23 -5.14
CA HIS A 72 -1.42 10.64 -6.47
C HIS A 72 -1.71 12.14 -6.55
N GLY A 73 -2.39 12.71 -5.55
CA GLY A 73 -2.63 14.16 -5.48
C GLY A 73 -1.31 14.97 -5.43
N LEU A 74 -0.29 14.43 -4.76
CA LEU A 74 1.06 15.00 -4.79
C LEU A 74 1.61 14.99 -6.21
N GLU A 75 1.59 13.85 -6.91
CA GLU A 75 2.08 13.77 -8.29
C GLU A 75 1.34 14.73 -9.24
N LEU A 76 0.01 14.86 -9.13
CA LEU A 76 -0.76 15.80 -9.94
C LEU A 76 -0.28 17.26 -9.74
N SER A 77 0.08 17.62 -8.51
CA SER A 77 0.61 18.95 -8.17
C SER A 77 1.95 19.25 -8.85
N PHE A 78 2.73 18.21 -9.16
CA PHE A 78 4.04 18.32 -9.83
C PHE A 78 4.02 17.85 -11.29
N SER A 79 2.86 17.48 -11.84
CA SER A 79 2.70 16.93 -13.19
C SER A 79 3.27 17.83 -14.31
N ARG A 80 3.25 19.16 -14.12
CA ARG A 80 3.82 20.13 -15.08
C ARG A 80 5.34 20.09 -15.17
N MET A 81 6.00 19.52 -14.16
CA MET A 81 7.46 19.39 -14.08
C MET A 81 7.94 18.00 -14.55
N GLU A 82 7.02 17.06 -14.77
CA GLU A 82 7.36 15.74 -15.27
C GLU A 82 7.60 15.78 -16.79
N ALA A 83 8.54 14.95 -17.26
CA ALA A 83 8.69 14.73 -18.69
C ALA A 83 7.38 14.18 -19.28
N PRO A 84 6.95 14.63 -20.47
CA PRO A 84 5.75 14.11 -21.13
C PRO A 84 5.90 12.60 -21.34
N TRP A 85 5.05 11.81 -20.69
CA TRP A 85 4.94 10.38 -20.94
C TRP A 85 3.57 10.08 -21.53
N ILE A 86 3.54 9.27 -22.58
CA ILE A 86 2.30 8.88 -23.24
C ILE A 86 1.64 7.83 -22.36
N ARG A 87 0.53 8.20 -21.71
CA ARG A 87 -0.26 7.26 -20.91
C ARG A 87 -0.98 6.27 -21.83
N PRO A 88 -0.92 4.95 -21.54
CA PRO A 88 -1.82 3.94 -22.10
C PRO A 88 -3.28 4.40 -22.02
N SER A 89 -4.09 4.14 -23.05
CA SER A 89 -5.49 4.62 -23.10
C SER A 89 -6.34 4.16 -21.91
N LEU A 90 -6.10 2.93 -21.42
CA LEU A 90 -6.73 2.38 -20.22
C LEU A 90 -6.35 3.12 -18.93
N LEU A 91 -5.19 3.79 -18.90
CA LEU A 91 -4.70 4.58 -17.76
C LEU A 91 -4.82 6.10 -18.00
N ALA A 92 -5.54 6.51 -19.04
CA ALA A 92 -5.71 7.92 -19.38
C ALA A 92 -6.53 8.68 -18.31
N SER A 93 -7.47 7.99 -17.65
CA SER A 93 -8.22 8.54 -16.51
C SER A 93 -7.45 8.36 -15.20
N ASP A 94 -7.42 9.41 -14.39
CA ASP A 94 -6.79 9.39 -13.06
C ASP A 94 -7.44 8.34 -12.14
N SER A 95 -8.76 8.13 -12.25
CA SER A 95 -9.47 7.06 -11.53
C SER A 95 -8.93 5.67 -11.85
N ASN A 96 -8.66 5.38 -13.13
CA ASN A 96 -8.11 4.08 -13.55
C ASN A 96 -6.66 3.91 -13.08
N LEU A 97 -5.88 4.99 -13.09
CA LEU A 97 -4.50 4.99 -12.64
C LEU A 97 -4.40 4.74 -11.13
N ILE A 98 -5.24 5.40 -10.32
CA ILE A 98 -5.32 5.15 -8.87
C ILE A 98 -5.77 3.73 -8.59
N LEU A 99 -6.80 3.24 -9.30
CA LEU A 99 -7.28 1.86 -9.14
C LEU A 99 -6.18 0.84 -9.47
N PHE A 100 -5.48 1.03 -10.58
CA PHE A 100 -4.35 0.19 -10.96
C PHE A 100 -3.26 0.18 -9.87
N ARG A 101 -2.91 1.35 -9.32
CA ARG A 101 -1.95 1.44 -8.21
C ARG A 101 -2.45 0.76 -6.94
N ALA A 102 -3.71 0.94 -6.57
CA ALA A 102 -4.31 0.29 -5.42
C ALA A 102 -4.21 -1.23 -5.53
N ILE A 103 -4.54 -1.79 -6.70
CA ILE A 103 -4.39 -3.22 -6.97
C ILE A 103 -2.91 -3.61 -6.92
N ALA A 104 -2.05 -2.91 -7.65
CA ALA A 104 -0.62 -3.23 -7.74
C ALA A 104 0.08 -3.21 -6.38
N TYR A 105 -0.18 -2.20 -5.55
CA TYR A 105 0.38 -2.13 -4.20
C TYR A 105 -0.26 -3.13 -3.24
N SER A 106 -1.52 -3.54 -3.46
CA SER A 106 -2.18 -4.58 -2.66
C SER A 106 -1.67 -6.00 -2.96
N VAL A 107 -1.02 -6.23 -4.11
CA VAL A 107 -0.37 -7.52 -4.42
C VAL A 107 0.71 -7.86 -3.39
N PHE A 108 1.50 -6.88 -2.95
CA PHE A 108 2.57 -7.09 -1.98
C PHE A 108 2.07 -7.61 -0.62
N PRO A 109 1.18 -6.91 0.11
CA PRO A 109 0.66 -7.39 1.39
C PRO A 109 -0.10 -8.72 1.24
N LEU A 110 -0.80 -8.92 0.12
CA LEU A 110 -1.48 -10.19 -0.18
C LEU A 110 -0.48 -11.35 -0.31
N LEU A 111 0.58 -11.19 -1.09
CA LEU A 111 1.59 -12.24 -1.28
C LEU A 111 2.34 -12.55 0.01
N MET A 112 2.66 -11.53 0.82
CA MET A 112 3.28 -11.72 2.13
C MET A 112 2.36 -12.51 3.07
N ALA A 113 1.08 -12.13 3.15
CA ALA A 113 0.08 -12.83 3.95
C ALA A 113 -0.07 -14.30 3.53
N VAL A 114 -0.19 -14.55 2.23
CA VAL A 114 -0.27 -15.91 1.67
C VAL A 114 0.98 -16.73 2.01
N LYS A 115 2.18 -16.15 1.93
CA LYS A 115 3.41 -16.87 2.30
C LYS A 115 3.47 -17.22 3.77
N ILE A 116 3.04 -16.31 4.65
CA ILE A 116 2.97 -16.56 6.09
C ILE A 116 2.04 -17.76 6.36
N LEU A 117 0.83 -17.76 5.81
CA LEU A 117 -0.13 -18.87 5.99
C LEU A 117 0.41 -20.19 5.44
N ARG A 118 0.96 -20.20 4.23
CA ARG A 118 1.56 -21.40 3.63
C ARG A 118 2.68 -21.97 4.50
N LYS A 119 3.50 -21.11 5.11
CA LYS A 119 4.61 -21.56 5.96
C LYS A 119 4.15 -22.06 7.33
N ARG A 120 3.04 -21.52 7.84
CA ARG A 120 2.38 -22.01 9.06
C ARG A 120 1.60 -23.31 8.83
N GLY A 121 1.36 -23.72 7.58
CA GLY A 121 0.49 -24.84 7.26
C GLY A 121 -0.99 -24.55 7.52
N THR A 122 -1.36 -23.27 7.63
CA THR A 122 -2.75 -22.84 7.81
C THR A 122 -3.47 -22.86 6.46
N PRO A 123 -4.66 -23.47 6.35
CA PRO A 123 -5.49 -23.37 5.15
C PRO A 123 -5.70 -21.91 4.74
N ILE A 124 -5.73 -21.64 3.43
CA ILE A 124 -5.98 -20.30 2.91
C ILE A 124 -7.47 -20.18 2.60
N ASP A 125 -8.17 -19.44 3.43
CA ASP A 125 -9.56 -19.02 3.28
C ASP A 125 -9.69 -17.53 3.64
N ARG A 126 -10.90 -16.97 3.51
CA ARG A 126 -11.12 -15.54 3.77
C ARG A 126 -10.83 -15.15 5.22
N SER A 127 -11.16 -16.01 6.18
CA SER A 127 -10.97 -15.75 7.61
C SER A 127 -9.51 -15.81 8.03
N SER A 128 -8.74 -16.77 7.52
CA SER A 128 -7.32 -16.93 7.80
C SER A 128 -6.46 -15.90 7.09
N LEU A 129 -6.86 -15.44 5.89
CA LEU A 129 -6.12 -14.46 5.10
C LEU A 129 -6.27 -13.04 5.63
N ARG A 130 -7.44 -12.69 6.17
CA ARG A 130 -7.77 -11.32 6.56
C ARG A 130 -6.78 -10.74 7.59
N PRO A 131 -6.46 -11.41 8.71
CA PRO A 131 -5.51 -10.87 9.70
C PRO A 131 -4.12 -10.56 9.13
N PRO A 132 -3.38 -11.53 8.54
CA PRO A 132 -2.06 -11.24 8.02
C PRO A 132 -2.09 -10.25 6.86
N PHE A 133 -3.17 -10.18 6.07
CA PHE A 133 -3.32 -9.15 5.03
C PHE A 133 -3.44 -7.74 5.64
N TYR A 134 -4.25 -7.60 6.69
CA TYR A 134 -4.48 -6.32 7.37
C TYR A 134 -3.19 -5.83 8.04
N SER A 135 -2.44 -6.70 8.71
CA SER A 135 -1.13 -6.38 9.28
C SER A 135 -0.17 -5.84 8.22
N GLN A 136 -0.16 -6.46 7.05
CA GLN A 136 0.72 -6.09 5.94
C GLN A 136 0.32 -4.77 5.28
N CYS A 137 -0.97 -4.44 5.22
CA CYS A 137 -1.46 -3.17 4.68
C CYS A 137 -0.92 -1.95 5.45
N TYR A 138 -0.72 -2.04 6.77
CA TYR A 138 -0.13 -0.94 7.54
C TYR A 138 1.25 -0.57 7.01
N VAL A 139 2.13 -1.54 6.77
CA VAL A 139 3.51 -1.27 6.30
C VAL A 139 3.55 -0.97 4.80
N ALA A 140 2.63 -1.55 4.02
CA ALA A 140 2.51 -1.29 2.59
C ALA A 140 2.20 0.19 2.29
N ALA A 141 1.41 0.86 3.13
CA ALA A 141 1.03 2.26 2.93
C ALA A 141 2.22 3.25 2.93
N PRO A 142 3.06 3.37 3.98
CA PRO A 142 4.24 4.24 3.96
C PRO A 142 5.27 3.79 2.91
N PHE A 143 5.36 2.49 2.61
CA PHE A 143 6.18 2.01 1.49
C PHE A 143 5.68 2.58 0.16
N ALA A 144 4.39 2.48 -0.13
CA ALA A 144 3.79 3.02 -1.36
C ALA A 144 3.94 4.54 -1.46
N LEU A 145 3.77 5.27 -0.35
CA LEU A 145 4.02 6.71 -0.30
C LEU A 145 5.47 7.04 -0.62
N GLY A 146 6.41 6.37 0.04
CA GLY A 146 7.85 6.61 -0.15
C GLY A 146 8.31 6.26 -1.56
N ILE A 147 7.84 5.16 -2.14
CA ILE A 147 8.11 4.83 -3.55
C ILE A 147 7.55 5.91 -4.48
N SER A 148 6.33 6.40 -4.23
CA SER A 148 5.70 7.44 -5.07
C SER A 148 6.48 8.76 -5.02
N VAL A 149 6.86 9.21 -3.82
CA VAL A 149 7.68 10.42 -3.62
C VAL A 149 9.06 10.26 -4.25
N ALA A 150 9.74 9.13 -4.00
CA ALA A 150 11.06 8.87 -4.57
C ALA A 150 11.02 8.84 -6.10
N SER A 151 10.00 8.19 -6.67
CA SER A 151 9.81 8.12 -8.12
C SER A 151 9.51 9.50 -8.71
N LEU A 152 8.71 10.32 -8.03
CA LEU A 152 8.46 11.70 -8.44
C LEU A 152 9.76 12.52 -8.47
N LEU A 153 10.58 12.45 -7.42
CA LEU A 153 11.89 13.13 -7.35
C LEU A 153 12.84 12.71 -8.48
N VAL A 154 12.86 11.41 -8.83
CA VAL A 154 13.64 10.91 -9.97
C VAL A 154 13.15 11.47 -11.31
N ARG A 155 11.83 11.64 -11.47
CA ARG A 155 11.22 12.13 -12.72
C ARG A 155 11.32 13.64 -12.91
N ILE A 156 11.17 14.43 -11.84
CA ILE A 156 11.21 15.90 -11.91
C ILE A 156 12.60 16.48 -11.71
N GLY A 157 13.49 15.74 -11.05
CA GLY A 157 14.79 16.22 -10.62
C GLY A 157 15.83 16.19 -11.73
N GLN A 158 16.71 17.21 -11.72
CA GLN A 158 18.01 17.16 -12.38
C GLN A 158 19.11 17.05 -11.31
N ASP A 159 20.25 16.45 -11.68
CA ASP A 159 21.45 16.32 -10.85
C ASP A 159 21.17 15.80 -9.42
N MET A 160 21.22 16.70 -8.43
CA MET A 160 21.11 16.38 -7.01
C MET A 160 19.71 15.92 -6.60
N THR A 161 18.64 16.47 -7.19
CA THR A 161 17.26 16.04 -6.87
C THR A 161 17.00 14.63 -7.37
N GLN A 162 17.54 14.29 -8.54
CA GLN A 162 17.44 12.94 -9.08
C GLN A 162 18.22 11.93 -8.22
N LEU A 163 19.45 12.28 -7.81
CA LEU A 163 20.24 11.47 -6.89
C LEU A 163 19.52 11.27 -5.54
N ALA A 164 18.92 12.33 -4.99
CA ALA A 164 18.11 12.25 -3.78
C ALA A 164 16.89 11.33 -3.97
N GLY A 165 16.26 11.35 -5.15
CA GLY A 165 15.19 10.41 -5.51
C GLY A 165 15.64 8.95 -5.50
N PHE A 166 16.79 8.63 -6.11
CA PHE A 166 17.35 7.27 -6.06
C PHE A 166 17.76 6.86 -4.64
N ALA A 167 18.34 7.77 -3.86
CA ALA A 167 18.67 7.52 -2.46
C ALA A 167 17.40 7.24 -1.63
N ALA A 168 16.35 8.03 -1.81
CA ALA A 168 15.05 7.83 -1.16
C ALA A 168 14.43 6.49 -1.54
N LEU A 169 14.52 6.09 -2.82
CA LEU A 169 14.06 4.80 -3.30
C LEU A 169 14.80 3.65 -2.59
N ALA A 170 16.13 3.73 -2.51
CA ALA A 170 16.93 2.73 -1.80
C ALA A 170 16.57 2.67 -0.31
N VAL A 171 16.41 3.82 0.35
CA VAL A 171 16.06 3.91 1.78
C VAL A 171 14.69 3.28 2.04
N VAL A 172 13.66 3.60 1.25
CA VAL A 172 12.31 3.06 1.47
C VAL A 172 12.24 1.56 1.19
N THR A 173 12.96 1.07 0.18
CA THR A 173 13.05 -0.38 -0.11
C THR A 173 13.78 -1.12 1.01
N VAL A 174 14.90 -0.60 1.50
CA VAL A 174 15.64 -1.19 2.63
C VAL A 174 14.80 -1.16 3.91
N TRP A 175 14.09 -0.06 4.18
CA TRP A 175 13.18 0.04 5.30
C TRP A 175 12.09 -1.04 5.24
N TYR A 176 11.39 -1.15 4.11
CA TYR A 176 10.33 -2.14 3.92
C TYR A 176 10.85 -3.57 4.08
N ALA A 177 11.94 -3.93 3.38
CA ALA A 177 12.55 -5.25 3.48
C ALA A 177 13.01 -5.58 4.92
N THR A 178 13.51 -4.59 5.66
CA THR A 178 13.93 -4.77 7.06
C THR A 178 12.74 -5.05 7.97
N ILE A 179 11.63 -4.31 7.82
CA ILE A 179 10.42 -4.53 8.61
C ILE A 179 9.84 -5.92 8.32
N GLU A 180 9.66 -6.27 7.05
CA GLU A 180 9.14 -7.57 6.65
C GLU A 180 10.04 -8.72 7.12
N THR A 181 11.37 -8.56 7.02
CA THR A 181 12.31 -9.59 7.50
C THR A 181 12.18 -9.80 9.00
N ARG A 182 12.05 -8.72 9.78
CA ARG A 182 11.84 -8.80 11.24
C ARG A 182 10.49 -9.43 11.56
N TRP A 183 9.44 -9.09 10.81
CA TRP A 183 8.11 -9.66 10.94
C TRP A 183 8.13 -11.17 10.67
N PHE A 184 8.59 -11.61 9.50
CA PHE A 184 8.69 -13.03 9.14
C PHE A 184 9.53 -13.83 10.12
N ARG A 185 10.64 -13.26 10.62
CA ARG A 185 11.45 -13.89 11.65
C ARG A 185 10.67 -14.09 12.95
N ALA A 186 10.01 -13.05 13.45
CA ALA A 186 9.27 -13.11 14.71
C ALA A 186 8.06 -14.04 14.60
N ASP A 187 7.37 -13.97 13.47
CA ASP A 187 6.13 -14.66 13.19
C ASP A 187 6.32 -16.16 12.94
N LEU A 188 7.29 -16.51 12.07
CA LEU A 188 7.57 -17.90 11.69
C LEU A 188 8.65 -18.56 12.57
N LYS A 189 9.25 -17.80 13.50
CA LYS A 189 10.37 -18.24 14.37
C LYS A 189 11.55 -18.85 13.61
N ILE A 190 11.88 -18.25 12.46
CA ILE A 190 12.98 -18.68 11.58
C ILE A 190 14.21 -17.76 11.70
N SER A 191 15.38 -18.24 11.26
CA SER A 191 16.61 -17.43 11.20
C SER A 191 16.45 -16.20 10.29
N THR A 192 17.12 -15.09 10.63
CA THR A 192 17.09 -13.83 9.86
C THR A 192 17.41 -14.03 8.38
N LEU A 193 18.40 -14.86 8.03
CA LEU A 193 18.76 -15.10 6.62
C LEU A 193 17.62 -15.78 5.83
N ARG A 194 16.96 -16.77 6.44
CA ARG A 194 15.78 -17.43 5.83
C ARG A 194 14.60 -16.46 5.69
N ALA A 195 14.35 -15.63 6.71
CA ALA A 195 13.31 -14.61 6.61
C ALA A 195 13.61 -13.60 5.49
N PHE A 196 14.85 -13.10 5.43
CA PHE A 196 15.29 -12.15 4.42
C PHE A 196 15.15 -12.70 3.01
N THR A 197 15.66 -13.92 2.77
CA THR A 197 15.55 -14.57 1.45
C THR A 197 14.09 -14.81 1.05
N MET A 198 13.21 -15.18 1.98
CA MET A 198 11.78 -15.31 1.72
C MET A 198 11.15 -13.97 1.32
N VAL A 199 11.43 -12.91 2.08
CA VAL A 199 10.92 -11.55 1.85
C VAL A 199 11.37 -11.02 0.49
N ILE A 200 12.67 -11.08 0.19
CA ILE A 200 13.21 -10.65 -1.11
C ILE A 200 12.57 -11.45 -2.25
N ALA A 201 12.45 -12.79 -2.10
CA ALA A 201 11.76 -13.60 -3.10
C ALA A 201 10.29 -13.20 -3.25
N THR A 202 9.59 -12.78 -2.19
CA THR A 202 8.19 -12.30 -2.29
C THR A 202 8.10 -10.96 -2.99
N ILE A 203 8.99 -10.03 -2.66
CA ILE A 203 9.03 -8.70 -3.29
C ILE A 203 9.28 -8.87 -4.80
N LEU A 204 10.24 -9.72 -5.18
CA LEU A 204 10.52 -10.01 -6.58
C LEU A 204 9.32 -10.67 -7.27
N GLN A 205 8.66 -11.63 -6.63
CA GLN A 205 7.43 -12.24 -7.15
C GLN A 205 6.32 -11.21 -7.34
N GLY A 206 6.11 -10.31 -6.37
CA GLY A 206 5.14 -9.22 -6.46
C GLY A 206 5.45 -8.27 -7.61
N ALA A 207 6.71 -7.86 -7.74
CA ALA A 207 7.16 -7.02 -8.85
C ALA A 207 6.91 -7.68 -10.21
N VAL A 208 7.24 -8.97 -10.35
CA VAL A 208 6.96 -9.74 -11.58
C VAL A 208 5.46 -9.78 -11.87
N ILE A 209 4.62 -10.06 -10.87
CA ILE A 209 3.15 -10.09 -11.05
C ILE A 209 2.64 -8.72 -11.50
N VAL A 210 3.07 -7.64 -10.86
CA VAL A 210 2.66 -6.28 -11.22
C VAL A 210 3.09 -5.93 -12.65
N VAL A 211 4.33 -6.26 -13.03
CA VAL A 211 4.81 -6.04 -14.41
C VAL A 211 4.01 -6.87 -15.40
N MET A 212 3.74 -8.15 -15.12
CA MET A 212 2.93 -9.00 -15.98
C MET A 212 1.50 -8.48 -16.14
N CYS A 213 0.90 -7.92 -15.09
CA CYS A 213 -0.39 -7.25 -15.17
C CYS A 213 -0.33 -5.93 -15.96
N ALA A 214 0.79 -5.22 -15.91
CA ALA A 214 0.99 -3.96 -16.64
C ALA A 214 1.23 -4.17 -18.14
N ILE A 215 1.86 -5.28 -18.55
CA ILE A 215 2.22 -5.54 -19.96
C ILE A 215 1.00 -5.47 -20.90
N PRO A 216 -0.12 -6.18 -20.66
CA PRO A 216 -1.31 -6.08 -21.51
C PRO A 216 -1.90 -4.68 -21.55
N ILE A 217 -1.80 -3.92 -20.46
CA ILE A 217 -2.29 -2.54 -20.38
C ILE A 217 -1.45 -1.63 -21.27
N VAL A 218 -0.13 -1.81 -21.29
CA VAL A 218 0.78 -1.01 -22.12
C VAL A 218 0.70 -1.42 -23.60
N LEU A 219 0.73 -2.73 -23.88
CA LEU A 219 0.74 -3.26 -25.25
C LEU A 219 -0.64 -3.25 -25.92
N GLY A 220 -1.70 -3.56 -25.18
CA GLY A 220 -3.08 -3.60 -25.68
C GLY A 220 -3.68 -2.22 -25.93
N THR A 221 -2.97 -1.15 -25.60
CA THR A 221 -3.39 0.24 -25.86
C THR A 221 -2.38 1.01 -26.72
N ALA A 222 -1.43 0.32 -27.35
CA ALA A 222 -0.54 0.97 -28.31
C ALA A 222 -1.39 1.57 -29.45
N PRO A 223 -1.10 2.81 -29.90
CA PRO A 223 -1.91 3.49 -30.90
C PRO A 223 -1.77 2.77 -32.26
N GLY A 224 -2.70 1.85 -32.55
CA GLY A 224 -2.70 1.05 -33.77
C GLY A 224 -3.96 0.23 -34.03
N SER A 225 -5.08 0.54 -33.35
CA SER A 225 -6.37 -0.09 -33.64
C SER A 225 -7.55 0.84 -33.33
N ALA A 226 -7.68 1.89 -34.13
CA ALA A 226 -8.93 2.52 -34.53
C ALA A 226 -8.64 3.41 -35.75
#